data_AF-G7EVW0-F1
#
_entry.id   AF-G7EVW0-F1
#
_cell.length_a   1.000
_cell.length_b   1.000
_cell.length_c   1.000
_cell.angle_alpha   90.00
_cell.angle_beta   90.00
_cell.angle_gamma   90.00
#
_symmetry.space_group_name_H-M   'P 1'
#
loop_
_entity.id
_entity.type
_entity.pdbx_description
1 polymer ?
#
loop_
_entity_poly.entity_id
_entity_poly.type
_entity_poly.pdbx_seq_one_letter_code
_entity_poly.pdbx_strand_id
1 'polypeptide(L)'
;MYHWQQKNWPQFEYDTTRFEASVSEYSKKAYSIEGALSQIPLSDHNDAFVHLLVEEALSTSAIEGEKLNREEVRSSVARFLGLKEPERGGYFPKEKGIAAMLVDVRKSIKSAMSKTLLCRWHTLLLHGSEDYYVNPITKGDYRDSSIDVIREDLYGDSEIIYKAPGNNRTEVEHEMDAFIQWYNSANCSGPVNYPPTPLRVDQWASTA
;
A
#
# COMPACT_ATOMS: atom_id res chain seq x y z
N MET A 1 -22.99 -4.79 -13.00
CA MET A 1 -22.92 -3.38 -12.56
C MET A 1 -21.94 -3.32 -11.41
N TYR A 2 -20.90 -2.50 -11.53
CA TYR A 2 -19.83 -2.39 -10.53
C TYR A 2 -20.12 -1.27 -9.53
N HIS A 3 -19.47 -1.28 -8.36
CA HIS A 3 -19.77 -0.35 -7.26
C HIS A 3 -19.70 1.12 -7.69
N TRP A 4 -18.69 1.51 -8.48
CA TRP A 4 -18.52 2.89 -8.94
C TRP A 4 -19.60 3.37 -9.92
N GLN A 5 -20.39 2.44 -10.47
CA GLN A 5 -21.49 2.76 -11.39
C GLN A 5 -22.82 2.97 -10.64
N GLN A 6 -22.85 2.77 -9.32
CA GLN A 6 -24.05 2.96 -8.52
C GLN A 6 -24.30 4.46 -8.29
N LYS A 7 -25.58 4.85 -8.26
CA LYS A 7 -25.99 6.27 -8.12
C LYS A 7 -25.44 6.95 -6.87
N ASN A 8 -25.25 6.18 -5.80
CA ASN A 8 -24.77 6.71 -4.53
C ASN A 8 -23.25 6.66 -4.38
N TRP A 9 -22.48 6.26 -5.40
CA TRP A 9 -21.01 6.28 -5.31
C TRP A 9 -20.49 7.71 -5.04
N PRO A 10 -19.47 7.89 -4.17
CA PRO A 10 -18.80 6.91 -3.29
C PRO A 10 -19.43 6.77 -1.88
N GLN A 11 -20.65 7.28 -1.68
CA GLN A 11 -21.38 7.29 -0.40
C GLN A 11 -22.05 5.94 -0.13
N PHE A 12 -21.31 5.04 0.51
CA PHE A 12 -21.82 3.74 0.93
C PHE A 12 -22.60 3.81 2.23
N GLU A 13 -23.73 3.10 2.28
CA GLU A 13 -24.46 2.83 3.52
C GLU A 13 -24.13 1.41 3.99
N TYR A 14 -23.86 1.25 5.28
CA TYR A 14 -23.57 -0.04 5.89
C TYR A 14 -24.12 -0.10 7.33
N ASP A 15 -24.40 -1.32 7.78
CA ASP A 15 -24.86 -1.59 9.14
C ASP A 15 -23.66 -1.99 10.01
N THR A 16 -23.30 -1.13 10.95
CA THR A 16 -22.16 -1.35 11.86
C THR A 16 -22.32 -2.62 12.69
N THR A 17 -23.56 -2.94 13.09
CA THR A 17 -23.86 -4.07 13.99
C THR A 17 -23.44 -5.42 13.41
N ARG A 18 -23.38 -5.51 12.07
CA ARG A 18 -22.97 -6.72 11.35
C ARG A 18 -21.47 -7.00 11.43
N PHE A 19 -20.65 -6.01 11.78
CA PHE A 19 -19.19 -6.13 11.78
C PHE A 19 -18.57 -5.92 13.17
N GLU A 20 -19.34 -5.47 14.17
CA GLU A 20 -18.87 -5.21 15.53
C GLU A 20 -18.09 -6.37 16.14
N ALA A 21 -18.61 -7.60 16.02
CA ALA A 21 -17.95 -8.79 16.55
C ALA A 21 -16.58 -9.02 15.89
N SER A 22 -16.51 -8.96 14.56
CA SER A 22 -15.27 -9.14 13.79
C SER A 22 -14.25 -8.03 14.07
N VAL A 23 -14.71 -6.78 14.16
CA VAL A 23 -13.87 -5.62 14.49
C VAL A 23 -13.30 -5.75 15.91
N SER A 24 -14.13 -6.19 16.87
CA SER A 24 -13.69 -6.42 18.25
C SER A 24 -12.65 -7.54 18.34
N GLU A 25 -12.87 -8.66 17.63
CA GLU A 25 -11.91 -9.76 17.57
C GLU A 25 -10.59 -9.33 16.92
N TYR A 26 -10.66 -8.60 15.80
CA TYR A 26 -9.49 -8.04 15.12
C TYR A 26 -8.70 -7.12 16.06
N SER A 27 -9.39 -6.19 16.72
CA SER A 27 -8.78 -5.22 17.64
C SER A 27 -8.08 -5.92 18.80
N LYS A 28 -8.71 -6.95 19.40
CA LYS A 28 -8.08 -7.76 20.46
C LYS A 28 -6.79 -8.43 19.98
N LYS A 29 -6.79 -9.00 18.79
CA LYS A 29 -5.58 -9.65 18.22
C LYS A 29 -4.49 -8.61 17.94
N ALA A 30 -4.85 -7.46 17.36
CA ALA A 30 -3.90 -6.41 17.06
C ALA A 30 -3.26 -5.82 18.32
N TYR A 31 -4.04 -5.50 19.36
CA TYR A 31 -3.50 -5.02 20.64
C TYR A 31 -2.67 -6.08 21.36
N SER A 32 -3.01 -7.36 21.24
CA SER A 32 -2.20 -8.45 21.79
C SER A 32 -0.82 -8.51 21.12
N ILE A 33 -0.78 -8.37 19.79
CA ILE A 33 0.46 -8.32 19.02
C ILE A 33 1.27 -7.07 19.38
N GLU A 34 0.63 -5.90 19.44
CA GLU A 34 1.29 -4.65 19.85
C GLU A 34 1.89 -4.77 21.26
N GLY A 35 1.12 -5.33 22.20
CA GLY A 35 1.58 -5.60 23.56
C GLY A 35 2.80 -6.53 23.58
N ALA A 36 2.79 -7.62 22.80
CA ALA A 36 3.94 -8.51 22.68
C ALA A 36 5.18 -7.81 22.07
N LEU A 37 4.98 -7.00 21.03
CA LEU A 37 6.05 -6.24 20.38
C LEU A 37 6.65 -5.19 21.32
N SER A 38 5.86 -4.59 22.22
CA SER A 38 6.37 -3.61 23.21
C SER A 38 7.39 -4.20 24.19
N GLN A 39 7.49 -5.53 24.30
CA GLN A 39 8.41 -6.23 25.19
C GLN A 39 9.72 -6.63 24.51
N ILE A 40 9.85 -6.43 23.19
CA ILE A 40 11.06 -6.77 22.44
C ILE A 40 12.14 -5.70 22.73
N PRO A 41 13.41 -6.10 22.94
CA PRO A 41 14.50 -5.14 23.07
C PRO A 41 14.63 -4.27 21.82
N LEU A 42 14.90 -2.98 22.02
CA LEU A 42 15.08 -2.02 20.93
C LEU A 42 16.20 -2.44 19.94
N SER A 43 17.17 -3.24 20.39
CA SER A 43 18.24 -3.80 19.53
C SER A 43 17.70 -4.74 18.46
N ASP A 44 16.64 -5.48 18.77
CA ASP A 44 16.09 -6.53 17.92
C ASP A 44 14.95 -5.98 17.02
N HIS A 45 14.51 -4.74 17.29
CA HIS A 45 13.47 -4.06 16.51
C HIS A 45 13.88 -3.84 15.06
N ASN A 46 15.15 -3.52 14.79
CA ASN A 46 15.60 -3.26 13.43
C ASN A 46 15.53 -4.52 12.56
N ASP A 47 15.98 -5.66 13.08
CA ASP A 47 15.93 -6.93 12.35
C ASP A 47 14.49 -7.42 12.17
N ALA A 48 13.66 -7.31 13.22
CA ALA A 48 12.23 -7.63 13.12
C ALA A 48 11.52 -6.73 12.10
N PHE A 49 11.86 -5.45 12.05
CA PHE A 49 11.26 -4.50 11.12
C PHE A 49 11.72 -4.73 9.67
N VAL A 50 13.01 -5.01 9.46
CA VAL A 50 13.53 -5.43 8.16
C VAL A 50 12.81 -6.70 7.70
N HIS A 51 12.68 -7.71 8.58
CA HIS A 51 11.99 -8.95 8.26
C HIS A 51 10.54 -8.71 7.84
N LEU A 52 9.80 -7.89 8.59
CA LEU A 52 8.42 -7.54 8.27
C LEU A 52 8.28 -6.90 6.88
N LEU A 53 9.11 -5.89 6.58
CA LEU A 53 9.06 -5.22 5.28
C LEU A 53 9.48 -6.14 4.12
N VAL A 54 10.38 -7.09 4.36
CA VAL A 54 10.73 -8.11 3.37
C VAL A 54 9.54 -9.03 3.09
N GLU A 55 8.86 -9.53 4.12
CA GLU A 55 7.66 -10.37 3.93
C GLU A 55 6.54 -9.61 3.23
N GLU A 56 6.31 -8.34 3.59
CA GLU A 56 5.33 -7.48 2.93
C GLU A 56 5.66 -7.32 1.44
N ALA A 57 6.91 -6.98 1.11
CA ALA A 57 7.35 -6.82 -0.27
C ALA A 57 7.16 -8.11 -1.09
N LEU A 58 7.57 -9.26 -0.53
CA LEU A 58 7.46 -10.54 -1.24
C LEU A 58 6.01 -10.97 -1.42
N SER A 59 5.17 -10.82 -0.39
CA SER A 59 3.78 -11.25 -0.43
C SER A 59 2.94 -10.37 -1.35
N THR A 60 3.08 -9.04 -1.28
CA THR A 60 2.33 -8.14 -2.16
C THR A 60 2.75 -8.26 -3.61
N SER A 61 4.04 -8.42 -3.91
CA SER A 61 4.51 -8.66 -5.28
C SER A 61 4.06 -10.01 -5.82
N ALA A 62 3.99 -11.05 -4.99
CA ALA A 62 3.52 -12.37 -5.41
C ALA A 62 2.05 -12.37 -5.86
N ILE A 63 1.21 -11.48 -5.30
CA ILE A 63 -0.18 -11.29 -5.74
C ILE A 63 -0.21 -10.77 -7.19
N GLU A 64 0.73 -9.89 -7.54
CA GLU A 64 0.91 -9.36 -8.89
C GLU A 64 1.68 -10.32 -9.83
N GLY A 65 1.90 -11.57 -9.41
CA GLY A 65 2.66 -12.57 -10.16
C GLY A 65 4.17 -12.31 -10.22
N GLU A 66 4.67 -11.33 -9.46
CA GLU A 66 6.09 -11.01 -9.43
C GLU A 66 6.86 -11.88 -8.43
N LYS A 67 8.02 -12.38 -8.86
CA LYS A 67 8.93 -13.14 -8.01
C LYS A 67 10.20 -12.34 -7.76
N LEU A 68 10.24 -11.64 -6.63
CA LEU A 68 11.37 -10.82 -6.22
C LEU A 68 12.49 -11.64 -5.57
N ASN A 69 13.73 -11.16 -5.70
CA ASN A 69 14.86 -11.71 -4.96
C ASN A 69 14.83 -11.24 -3.49
N ARG A 70 14.49 -12.15 -2.58
CA ARG A 70 14.41 -11.91 -1.13
C ARG A 70 15.63 -11.21 -0.55
N GLU A 71 16.83 -11.64 -0.94
CA GLU A 71 18.05 -11.09 -0.37
C GLU A 71 18.32 -9.65 -0.84
N GLU A 72 17.93 -9.34 -2.07
CA GLU A 72 18.02 -7.98 -2.63
C GLU A 72 16.99 -7.04 -2.01
N VAL A 73 15.76 -7.54 -1.78
CA VAL A 73 14.75 -6.81 -1.01
C VAL A 73 15.27 -6.52 0.40
N ARG A 74 15.79 -7.55 1.11
CA ARG A 74 16.33 -7.39 2.46
C ARG A 74 17.46 -6.36 2.50
N SER A 75 18.43 -6.47 1.60
CA SER A 75 19.54 -5.52 1.53
C SER A 75 19.06 -4.10 1.25
N SER A 76 18.13 -3.94 0.30
CA SER A 76 17.56 -2.63 -0.05
C SER A 76 16.80 -2.00 1.13
N VAL A 77 15.94 -2.77 1.80
CA VAL A 77 15.20 -2.31 3.00
C VAL A 77 16.18 -1.86 4.09
N ALA A 78 17.16 -2.69 4.43
CA ALA A 78 18.15 -2.36 5.46
C ALA A 78 18.89 -1.04 5.14
N ARG A 79 19.30 -0.85 3.88
CA ARG A 79 19.95 0.38 3.42
C ARG A 79 19.03 1.60 3.51
N PHE A 80 17.76 1.50 3.10
CA PHE A 80 16.81 2.62 3.19
C PHE A 80 16.42 2.98 4.63
N LEU A 81 16.60 2.03 5.57
CA LEU A 81 16.51 2.26 7.01
C LEU A 81 17.80 2.84 7.62
N GLY A 82 18.87 3.00 6.84
CA GLY A 82 20.16 3.54 7.30
C GLY A 82 21.03 2.52 8.03
N LEU A 83 20.73 1.23 7.92
CA LEU A 83 21.55 0.17 8.51
C LEU A 83 22.81 -0.06 7.66
N LYS A 84 23.89 -0.50 8.33
CA LYS A 84 25.14 -0.86 7.67
C LYS A 84 25.01 -2.20 6.96
N GLU A 85 24.57 -2.15 5.71
CA GLU A 85 24.41 -3.32 4.85
C GLU A 85 25.11 -3.05 3.51
N PRO A 86 25.97 -3.96 3.02
CA PRO A 86 26.64 -3.79 1.73
C PRO A 86 25.60 -3.81 0.60
N GLU A 87 25.83 -2.98 -0.42
CA GLU A 87 25.10 -3.11 -1.67
C GLU A 87 25.49 -4.43 -2.34
N ARG A 88 24.48 -5.23 -2.67
CA ARG A 88 24.67 -6.44 -3.45
C ARG A 88 24.84 -6.06 -4.92
N GLY A 89 25.72 -6.77 -5.61
CA GLY A 89 25.99 -6.55 -7.03
C GLY A 89 24.84 -7.05 -7.89
N GLY A 90 24.53 -6.33 -8.98
CA GLY A 90 23.48 -6.69 -9.93
C GLY A 90 22.51 -5.55 -10.19
N TYR A 91 21.56 -5.78 -11.10
CA TYR A 91 20.52 -4.82 -11.48
C TYR A 91 19.16 -5.34 -11.01
N PHE A 92 18.71 -4.86 -9.85
CA PHE A 92 17.47 -5.26 -9.17
C PHE A 92 16.57 -4.04 -8.89
N PRO A 93 16.09 -3.34 -9.94
CA PRO A 93 15.37 -2.09 -9.74
C PRO A 93 13.98 -2.29 -9.12
N LYS A 94 13.31 -3.42 -9.36
CA LYS A 94 12.00 -3.73 -8.73
C LYS A 94 12.14 -3.89 -7.23
N GLU A 95 13.11 -4.68 -6.78
CA GLU A 95 13.42 -4.89 -5.36
C GLU A 95 13.81 -3.58 -4.67
N LYS A 96 14.61 -2.75 -5.34
CA LYS A 96 14.96 -1.41 -4.85
C LYS A 96 13.73 -0.51 -4.76
N GLY A 97 12.86 -0.53 -5.77
CA GLY A 97 11.66 0.29 -5.85
C GLY A 97 10.65 -0.01 -4.76
N ILE A 98 10.27 -1.28 -4.61
CA ILE A 98 9.33 -1.71 -3.55
C ILE A 98 9.91 -1.48 -2.15
N ALA A 99 11.20 -1.75 -1.94
CA ALA A 99 11.85 -1.48 -0.66
C ALA A 99 11.85 0.01 -0.31
N ALA A 100 12.18 0.88 -1.28
CA ALA A 100 12.13 2.32 -1.10
C ALA A 100 10.71 2.80 -0.77
N MET A 101 9.72 2.31 -1.52
CA MET A 101 8.31 2.64 -1.34
C MET A 101 7.81 2.23 0.05
N LEU A 102 8.03 1.00 0.49
CA LEU A 102 7.59 0.52 1.79
C LEU A 102 8.23 1.27 2.96
N VAL A 103 9.53 1.60 2.87
CA VAL A 103 10.20 2.42 3.89
C VAL A 103 9.64 3.84 3.91
N ASP A 104 9.34 4.44 2.74
CA ASP A 104 8.76 5.78 2.63
C ASP A 104 7.32 5.82 3.17
N VAL A 105 6.50 4.80 2.87
CA VAL A 105 5.16 4.59 3.45
C VAL A 105 5.24 4.56 4.97
N ARG A 106 6.17 3.79 5.55
CA ARG A 106 6.32 3.75 7.01
C ARG A 106 6.67 5.11 7.59
N LYS A 107 7.60 5.84 6.97
CA LYS A 107 8.04 7.17 7.44
C LYS A 107 6.91 8.20 7.40
N SER A 108 5.95 8.02 6.49
CA SER A 108 4.84 8.95 6.26
C SER A 108 3.48 8.46 6.78
N ILE A 109 3.43 7.34 7.53
CA ILE A 109 2.16 6.74 8.02
C ILE A 109 1.32 7.68 8.89
N LYS A 110 1.96 8.68 9.53
CA LYS A 110 1.30 9.71 10.35
C LYS A 110 0.88 10.95 9.56
N SER A 111 1.35 11.10 8.32
CA SER A 111 1.01 12.22 7.46
C SER A 111 -0.43 12.10 6.94
N ALA A 112 -1.05 13.24 6.63
CA ALA A 112 -2.29 13.24 5.87
C ALA A 112 -2.03 12.71 4.46
N MET A 113 -2.97 11.92 3.94
CA MET A 113 -2.92 11.42 2.56
C MET A 113 -3.00 12.60 1.60
N SER A 114 -2.21 12.57 0.53
CA SER A 114 -2.22 13.61 -0.51
C SER A 114 -1.86 13.01 -1.86
N LYS A 115 -2.25 13.71 -2.95
CA LYS A 115 -1.83 13.34 -4.31
C LYS A 115 -0.32 13.22 -4.41
N THR A 116 0.42 14.18 -3.85
CA THR A 116 1.89 14.17 -3.85
C THR A 116 2.46 12.91 -3.21
N LEU A 117 1.89 12.46 -2.08
CA LEU A 117 2.34 11.26 -1.39
C LEU A 117 2.07 9.99 -2.21
N LEU A 118 0.85 9.86 -2.75
CA LEU A 118 0.47 8.72 -3.61
C LEU A 118 1.33 8.65 -4.87
N CYS A 119 1.53 9.79 -5.55
CA CYS A 119 2.37 9.91 -6.74
C CYS A 119 3.84 9.58 -6.44
N ARG A 120 4.34 9.98 -5.27
CA ARG A 120 5.69 9.62 -4.82
C ARG A 120 5.83 8.11 -4.65
N TRP A 121 4.90 7.46 -3.96
CA TRP A 121 4.93 6.01 -3.79
C TRP A 121 4.82 5.27 -5.13
N HIS A 122 3.96 5.75 -6.04
CA HIS A 122 3.85 5.20 -7.40
C HIS A 122 5.17 5.31 -8.18
N THR A 123 5.87 6.43 -8.04
CA THR A 123 7.19 6.64 -8.67
C THR A 123 8.25 5.70 -8.10
N LEU A 124 8.26 5.53 -6.78
CA LEU A 124 9.20 4.62 -6.11
C LEU A 124 8.95 3.16 -6.50
N LEU A 125 7.68 2.73 -6.52
CA LEU A 125 7.32 1.36 -6.91
C LEU A 125 7.75 1.04 -8.35
N LEU A 126 7.54 1.97 -9.28
CA LEU A 126 7.90 1.80 -10.70
C LEU A 126 9.36 2.15 -11.02
N HIS A 127 10.26 2.05 -10.04
CA HIS A 127 11.68 2.29 -10.25
C HIS A 127 12.27 1.30 -11.26
N GLY A 128 13.03 1.82 -12.24
CA GLY A 128 13.68 1.03 -13.30
C GLY A 128 12.73 0.29 -14.23
N SER A 129 11.46 0.70 -14.28
CA SER A 129 10.43 0.06 -15.10
C SER A 129 10.39 0.47 -16.58
N GLU A 130 11.34 1.30 -17.02
CA GLU A 130 11.41 1.86 -18.37
C GLU A 130 11.45 0.79 -19.46
N ASP A 131 12.13 -0.33 -19.19
CA ASP A 131 12.34 -1.41 -20.17
C ASP A 131 11.38 -2.60 -20.01
N TYR A 132 10.51 -2.59 -18.98
CA TYR A 132 9.63 -3.74 -18.70
C TYR A 132 8.33 -3.73 -19.49
N TYR A 133 7.89 -2.56 -19.95
CA TYR A 133 6.59 -2.40 -20.55
C TYR A 133 6.73 -1.96 -22.00
N VAL A 134 5.97 -2.63 -22.88
CA VAL A 134 5.92 -2.29 -24.31
C VAL A 134 5.42 -0.86 -24.52
N ASN A 135 4.55 -0.39 -23.63
CA ASN A 135 4.02 0.96 -23.64
C ASN A 135 4.56 1.76 -22.44
N PRO A 136 4.93 3.04 -22.63
CA PRO A 136 5.34 3.90 -21.53
C PRO A 136 4.24 4.02 -20.47
N ILE A 137 4.62 3.86 -19.20
CA ILE A 137 3.73 4.08 -18.06
C ILE A 137 3.94 5.49 -17.52
N THR A 138 2.85 6.22 -17.31
CA THR A 138 2.87 7.50 -16.60
C THR A 138 3.26 7.28 -15.13
N LYS A 139 4.51 7.58 -14.77
CA LYS A 139 4.99 7.47 -13.39
C LYS A 139 4.65 8.73 -12.60
N GLY A 140 4.24 8.54 -11.35
CA GLY A 140 4.03 9.66 -10.43
C GLY A 140 2.91 10.63 -10.80
N ASP A 141 1.96 10.22 -11.63
CA ASP A 141 0.77 11.00 -11.94
C ASP A 141 -0.40 10.05 -12.25
N TYR A 142 -1.60 10.60 -12.33
CA TYR A 142 -2.77 9.82 -12.69
C TYR A 142 -2.79 9.53 -14.20
N ARG A 143 -3.36 8.38 -14.54
CA ARG A 143 -3.59 7.97 -15.93
C ARG A 143 -4.49 8.98 -16.65
N ASP A 144 -4.26 9.12 -17.95
CA ASP A 144 -5.06 9.98 -18.85
C ASP A 144 -5.84 9.16 -19.89
N SER A 145 -6.11 7.91 -19.57
CA SER A 145 -6.84 6.98 -20.44
C SER A 145 -7.69 6.05 -19.60
N SER A 146 -8.75 5.53 -20.19
CA SER A 146 -9.52 4.43 -19.62
C SER A 146 -8.64 3.17 -19.49
N ILE A 147 -8.85 2.40 -18.42
CA ILE A 147 -8.20 1.09 -18.22
C ILE A 147 -9.26 0.06 -17.86
N ASP A 148 -9.02 -1.17 -18.30
CA ASP A 148 -9.84 -2.33 -17.97
C ASP A 148 -9.19 -3.07 -16.79
N VAL A 149 -10.01 -3.42 -15.81
CA VAL A 149 -9.64 -4.32 -14.71
C VAL A 149 -9.93 -5.73 -15.17
N ILE A 150 -8.88 -6.51 -15.34
CA ILE A 150 -8.94 -7.85 -15.90
C ILE A 150 -8.75 -8.92 -14.82
N ARG A 151 -9.19 -10.13 -15.13
CA ARG A 151 -8.79 -11.35 -14.45
C ARG A 151 -8.14 -12.25 -15.48
N GLU A 152 -6.92 -12.67 -15.21
CA GLU A 152 -6.24 -13.69 -16.01
C GLU A 152 -6.48 -15.07 -15.41
N ASP A 153 -6.68 -16.06 -16.26
CA ASP A 153 -6.72 -17.46 -15.87
C ASP A 153 -5.35 -18.15 -16.01
N LEU A 154 -5.28 -19.42 -15.61
CA LEU A 154 -4.04 -20.21 -15.66
C LEU A 154 -3.54 -20.51 -17.08
N TYR A 155 -4.37 -20.29 -18.10
CA TYR A 155 -4.06 -20.54 -19.51
C TYR A 155 -3.67 -19.26 -20.26
N GLY A 156 -3.69 -18.11 -19.58
CA GLY A 156 -3.34 -16.81 -20.14
C GLY A 156 -4.49 -16.08 -20.83
N ASP A 157 -5.73 -16.57 -20.68
CA ASP A 157 -6.91 -15.87 -21.16
C ASP A 157 -7.30 -14.78 -20.16
N SER A 158 -7.46 -13.55 -20.64
CA SER A 158 -7.85 -12.40 -19.83
C SER A 158 -9.34 -12.06 -20.03
N GLU A 159 -10.12 -12.11 -18.95
CA GLU A 159 -11.49 -11.61 -18.93
C GLU A 159 -11.51 -10.16 -18.42
N ILE A 160 -12.10 -9.24 -19.17
CA ILE A 160 -12.39 -7.89 -18.68
C ILE A 160 -13.50 -8.01 -17.63
N ILE A 161 -13.14 -7.82 -16.36
CA ILE A 161 -14.12 -7.77 -15.29
C ILE A 161 -14.86 -6.44 -15.40
N TYR A 162 -14.16 -5.30 -15.34
CA TYR A 162 -14.83 -3.99 -15.46
C TYR A 162 -13.92 -2.88 -15.94
N LYS A 163 -14.50 -1.77 -16.41
CA LYS A 163 -13.77 -0.54 -16.70
C LYS A 163 -13.54 0.27 -15.44
N ALA A 164 -12.33 0.72 -15.17
CA ALA A 164 -12.04 1.58 -14.02
C ALA A 164 -12.76 2.94 -14.14
N PRO A 165 -13.12 3.59 -13.01
CA PRO A 165 -13.81 4.88 -13.01
C PRO A 165 -12.93 5.98 -13.63
N GLY A 166 -13.53 6.84 -14.46
CA GLY A 166 -12.83 7.93 -15.15
C GLY A 166 -12.12 7.50 -16.43
N ASN A 167 -12.31 8.26 -17.50
CA ASN A 167 -11.77 7.98 -18.84
C ASN A 167 -10.55 8.84 -19.21
N ASN A 168 -10.32 9.91 -18.46
CA ASN A 168 -9.23 10.86 -18.64
C ASN A 168 -8.72 11.30 -17.26
N ARG A 169 -7.63 12.07 -17.25
CA ARG A 169 -6.98 12.51 -16.01
C ARG A 169 -7.89 13.32 -15.11
N THR A 170 -8.66 14.25 -15.67
CA THR A 170 -9.55 15.13 -14.89
C THR A 170 -10.62 14.33 -14.13
N GLU A 171 -11.21 13.32 -14.77
CA GLU A 171 -12.17 12.43 -14.12
C GLU A 171 -11.50 11.60 -13.02
N VAL A 172 -10.30 11.08 -13.25
CA VAL A 172 -9.54 10.34 -12.22
C VAL A 172 -9.14 11.26 -11.06
N GLU A 173 -8.75 12.50 -11.33
CA GLU A 173 -8.45 13.50 -10.30
C GLU A 173 -9.66 13.73 -9.38
N HIS A 174 -10.86 13.86 -9.96
CA HIS A 174 -12.08 14.03 -9.18
C HIS A 174 -12.34 12.85 -8.22
N GLU A 175 -12.21 11.62 -8.72
CA GLU A 175 -12.39 10.40 -7.90
C GLU A 175 -11.32 10.30 -6.80
N MET A 176 -10.07 10.62 -7.13
CA MET A 176 -8.96 10.56 -6.18
C MET A 176 -9.03 11.65 -5.11
N ASP A 177 -9.51 12.85 -5.46
CA ASP A 177 -9.74 13.93 -4.49
C ASP A 177 -10.83 13.55 -3.49
N ALA A 178 -11.93 12.94 -3.96
CA ALA A 178 -12.98 12.41 -3.09
C ALA A 178 -12.44 11.31 -2.16
N PHE A 179 -11.61 10.39 -2.67
CA PHE A 179 -10.94 9.36 -1.87
C PHE A 179 -10.00 9.96 -0.81
N ILE A 180 -9.14 10.92 -1.19
CA ILE A 180 -8.20 11.57 -0.28
C ILE A 180 -8.96 12.33 0.82
N GLN A 181 -10.03 13.04 0.45
CA GLN A 181 -10.88 13.74 1.42
C GLN A 181 -11.49 12.76 2.42
N TRP A 182 -12.09 11.67 1.92
CA TRP A 182 -12.68 10.63 2.77
C TRP A 182 -11.64 9.97 3.69
N TYR A 183 -10.48 9.60 3.15
CA TYR A 183 -9.41 8.95 3.91
C TYR A 183 -8.94 9.83 5.07
N ASN A 184 -8.76 11.13 4.80
CA ASN A 184 -8.33 12.09 5.82
C ASN A 184 -9.45 12.47 6.80
N SER A 185 -10.72 12.41 6.41
CA SER A 185 -11.85 12.67 7.31
C SER A 185 -12.16 11.49 8.24
N ALA A 186 -11.81 10.27 7.82
CA ALA A 186 -12.00 9.04 8.59
C ALA A 186 -11.06 8.89 9.81
N ASN A 187 -10.38 9.97 10.25
CA ASN A 187 -9.45 9.95 11.37
C ASN A 187 -10.11 9.44 12.67
N CYS A 188 -9.44 8.46 13.27
CA CYS A 188 -9.84 7.58 14.37
C CYS A 188 -10.01 8.23 15.77
N SER A 189 -10.69 9.37 15.88
CA SER A 189 -10.92 10.02 17.18
C SER A 189 -12.35 10.49 17.44
N GLY A 190 -13.32 10.05 16.63
CA GLY A 190 -14.75 10.30 16.83
C GLY A 190 -15.56 9.02 17.07
N PRO A 191 -16.80 9.12 17.59
CA PRO A 191 -17.69 7.97 17.71
C PRO A 191 -17.80 7.28 16.34
N VAL A 192 -17.71 5.94 16.38
CA VAL A 192 -17.49 5.02 15.26
C VAL A 192 -18.64 5.11 14.24
N ASN A 193 -18.58 6.11 13.36
CA ASN A 193 -19.45 6.25 12.19
C ASN A 193 -18.70 5.94 10.88
N TYR A 194 -17.49 5.41 10.96
CA TYR A 194 -16.68 4.95 9.83
C TYR A 194 -16.12 3.56 10.12
N PRO A 195 -16.00 2.66 9.13
CA PRO A 195 -15.33 1.38 9.34
C PRO A 195 -13.91 1.66 9.84
N PRO A 196 -13.40 0.89 10.81
CA PRO A 196 -12.06 1.09 11.33
C PRO A 196 -11.06 1.02 10.18
N THR A 197 -10.31 2.10 9.99
CA THR A 197 -9.17 2.14 9.07
C THR A 197 -8.11 1.13 9.53
N PRO A 198 -7.19 0.70 8.65
CA PRO A 198 -6.05 -0.11 9.06
C PRO A 198 -5.34 0.58 10.22
N LEU A 199 -5.17 -0.15 11.32
CA LEU A 199 -4.55 0.36 12.55
C LEU A 199 -3.21 1.02 12.22
N ARG A 200 -3.11 2.33 12.50
CA ARG A 200 -1.87 3.09 12.39
C ARG A 200 -0.98 2.73 13.57
N VAL A 201 -0.24 1.61 13.46
CA VAL A 201 0.68 1.11 14.51
C VAL A 201 1.45 2.26 15.16
N ASP A 202 1.13 2.50 16.43
CA ASP A 202 1.03 3.84 16.99
C ASP A 202 2.39 4.36 17.49
N GLN A 203 3.38 3.49 17.70
CA GLN A 203 4.49 3.81 18.60
C GLN A 203 5.90 3.74 18.02
N TRP A 204 6.09 3.44 16.74
CA TRP A 204 7.45 3.10 16.25
C TRP A 204 8.22 4.28 15.63
N ALA A 205 7.57 5.43 15.44
CA ALA A 205 8.14 6.58 14.74
C ALA A 205 8.62 7.71 15.67
N SER A 206 8.52 7.57 16.99
CA SER A 206 8.79 8.67 17.94
C SER A 206 10.13 8.59 18.69
N THR A 207 11.00 7.64 18.38
CA THR A 207 12.30 7.50 19.06
C THR A 207 13.45 7.11 18.13
N ALA A 208 13.52 7.74 16.96
CA ALA A 208 14.76 7.86 16.19
C ALA A 208 15.39 9.23 16.45
#